data_AF-X1BY64-F1
#
_entry.id   AF-X1BY64-F1
#
_cell.length_a   1.000
_cell.length_b   1.000
_cell.length_c   1.000
_cell.angle_alpha   90.00
_cell.angle_beta   90.00
_cell.angle_gamma   90.00
#
_symmetry.space_group_name_H-M   'P 1'
#
loop_
_entity.id
_entity.type
_entity.pdbx_description
1 polymer ?
#
loop_
_entity_poly.entity_id
_entity_poly.type
_entity_poly.pdbx_seq_one_letter_code
_entity_poly.pdbx_strand_id
1 'polypeptide(L)'
;MKKAFTRRQFTLGSATALGAIAASGMASAAPSSSEGQETLDPYKVPVGEKQFVYQNIINNDAIRVDMPIGVISGSERGPSLVVTGGIYATEYCGIEAASRMYRDFDPKKTKGRVIIIPVVNLPSFQFRTPMFKLVAGISPMDGRDINGAFPGDPNGSVTEVLADYLFSKIIVKANYK
;
A
#
# COMPACT_ATOMS: atom_id res chain seq x y z
N MET A 1 15.87 -3.96 -25.79
CA MET A 1 14.65 -3.13 -25.76
C MET A 1 13.84 -3.51 -24.54
N LYS A 2 13.69 -2.61 -23.56
CA LYS A 2 13.10 -2.90 -22.24
C LYS A 2 11.56 -2.88 -22.34
N LYS A 3 10.92 -4.02 -22.08
CA LYS A 3 9.44 -4.11 -22.00
C LYS A 3 8.96 -3.29 -20.78
N ALA A 4 8.06 -2.36 -20.99
CA ALA A 4 7.34 -1.66 -19.93
C ALA A 4 6.33 -2.64 -19.29
N PHE A 5 6.40 -2.82 -17.97
CA PHE A 5 5.51 -3.70 -17.22
C PHE A 5 4.43 -2.85 -16.55
N THR A 6 3.18 -3.06 -16.94
CA THR A 6 1.99 -2.40 -16.38
C THR A 6 1.37 -3.18 -15.22
N ARG A 7 0.59 -2.45 -14.41
CA ARG A 7 -0.11 -2.76 -13.14
C ARG A 7 -0.85 -4.11 -12.97
N ARG A 8 -0.90 -4.97 -14.00
CA ARG A 8 -1.65 -6.24 -14.02
C ARG A 8 -0.84 -7.48 -13.60
N GLN A 9 0.47 -7.36 -13.39
CA GLN A 9 1.31 -8.54 -13.16
C GLN A 9 1.65 -8.84 -11.69
N PHE A 10 1.09 -8.08 -10.75
CA PHE A 10 1.28 -8.36 -9.32
C PHE A 10 0.37 -9.50 -8.81
N THR A 11 -0.68 -9.86 -9.56
CA THR A 11 -1.73 -10.79 -9.11
C THR A 11 -1.63 -12.20 -9.68
N LEU A 12 -0.67 -12.51 -10.56
CA LEU A 12 -0.47 -13.87 -11.07
C LEU A 12 0.83 -14.49 -10.55
N GLY A 13 0.80 -14.89 -9.27
CA GLY A 13 1.74 -15.84 -8.70
C GLY A 13 0.98 -17.06 -8.16
N SER A 14 1.18 -18.20 -8.82
CA SER A 14 0.69 -19.56 -8.50
C SER A 14 -0.83 -19.79 -8.43
N ALA A 15 -1.41 -20.18 -9.57
CA ALA A 15 -2.56 -21.09 -9.59
C ALA A 15 -2.17 -22.32 -10.42
N THR A 16 -2.14 -23.48 -9.76
CA THR A 16 -1.90 -24.78 -10.37
C THR A 16 -3.04 -25.11 -11.36
N ALA A 17 -2.67 -25.60 -12.54
CA ALA A 17 -3.55 -25.88 -13.67
C ALA A 17 -4.55 -27.02 -13.42
N LEU A 18 -5.78 -26.88 -13.96
CA LEU A 18 -6.53 -27.95 -14.62
C LEU A 18 -7.78 -27.38 -15.31
N GLY A 19 -7.98 -27.75 -16.58
CA GLY A 19 -9.26 -27.64 -17.29
C GLY A 19 -9.30 -26.67 -18.47
N ALA A 20 -8.90 -27.14 -19.65
CA ALA A 20 -9.18 -26.50 -20.94
C ALA A 20 -10.67 -26.69 -21.32
N ILE A 21 -11.29 -25.69 -21.97
CA ILE A 21 -12.28 -25.84 -23.05
C ILE A 21 -12.53 -24.48 -23.76
N ALA A 22 -12.39 -24.54 -25.09
CA ALA A 22 -13.01 -23.79 -26.19
C ALA A 22 -13.12 -22.25 -26.20
N ALA A 23 -12.63 -21.70 -27.30
CA ALA A 23 -12.85 -20.34 -27.78
C ALA A 23 -14.26 -20.14 -28.35
N SER A 24 -14.88 -18.99 -28.08
CA SER A 24 -15.61 -18.16 -29.05
C SER A 24 -16.04 -16.85 -28.39
N GLY A 25 -16.09 -15.78 -29.17
CA GLY A 25 -16.04 -14.41 -28.68
C GLY A 25 -17.22 -13.97 -27.83
N MET A 26 -16.96 -12.95 -27.02
CA MET A 26 -17.89 -11.87 -26.69
C MET A 26 -17.07 -10.77 -26.03
N ALA A 27 -17.21 -9.53 -26.54
CA ALA A 27 -16.82 -8.34 -25.82
C ALA A 27 -17.61 -8.30 -24.52
N SER A 28 -16.96 -8.58 -23.39
CA SER A 28 -17.57 -8.40 -22.08
C SER A 28 -17.04 -7.11 -21.48
N ALA A 29 -17.95 -6.15 -21.34
CA ALA A 29 -17.78 -4.97 -20.51
C ALA A 29 -17.19 -5.34 -19.15
N ALA A 30 -16.28 -4.51 -18.64
CA ALA A 30 -15.79 -4.63 -17.27
C ALA A 30 -17.01 -4.50 -16.32
N PRO A 31 -17.19 -5.42 -15.36
CA PRO A 31 -18.33 -5.32 -14.45
C PRO A 31 -18.17 -4.08 -13.59
N SER A 32 -19.16 -3.22 -13.62
CA SER A 32 -19.39 -2.16 -12.63
C SER A 32 -19.75 -2.82 -11.30
N SER A 33 -18.76 -3.05 -10.44
CA SER A 33 -18.99 -3.60 -9.11
C SER A 33 -19.32 -2.47 -8.12
N SER A 34 -20.59 -2.08 -8.12
CA SER A 34 -21.23 -1.32 -7.05
C SER A 34 -21.95 -2.29 -6.11
N GLU A 35 -21.19 -3.12 -5.39
CA GLU A 35 -21.70 -3.93 -4.28
C GLU A 35 -20.61 -3.97 -3.21
N GLY A 36 -21.00 -3.77 -1.95
CA GLY A 36 -20.11 -3.56 -0.81
C GLY A 36 -19.00 -4.61 -0.73
N GLN A 37 -17.78 -4.22 -1.11
CA GLN A 37 -16.60 -4.98 -0.74
C GLN A 37 -16.48 -4.89 0.78
N GLU A 38 -16.73 -6.01 1.47
CA GLU A 38 -16.12 -6.22 2.77
C GLU A 38 -14.63 -5.88 2.60
N THR A 39 -14.21 -4.79 3.23
CA THR A 39 -12.82 -4.38 3.28
C THR A 39 -12.08 -5.50 3.98
N LEU A 40 -11.50 -6.42 3.19
CA LEU A 40 -10.61 -7.47 3.70
C LEU A 40 -9.65 -6.78 4.64
N ASP A 41 -9.70 -7.13 5.93
CA ASP A 41 -8.82 -6.54 6.93
C ASP A 41 -7.39 -6.72 6.43
N PRO A 42 -6.70 -5.65 6.03
CA PRO A 42 -5.43 -5.77 5.31
C PRO A 42 -4.34 -6.37 6.21
N TYR A 43 -4.62 -6.52 7.51
CA TYR A 43 -3.75 -7.08 8.52
C TYR A 43 -4.02 -8.56 8.84
N LYS A 44 -5.08 -9.18 8.29
CA LYS A 44 -5.40 -10.60 8.47
C LYS A 44 -4.79 -11.45 7.36
N VAL A 45 -3.50 -11.73 7.48
CA VAL A 45 -2.77 -12.61 6.56
C VAL A 45 -2.54 -13.98 7.20
N PRO A 46 -2.85 -15.10 6.52
CA PRO A 46 -2.58 -16.45 7.02
C PRO A 46 -1.10 -16.65 7.39
N VAL A 47 -0.86 -17.54 8.35
CA VAL A 47 0.51 -17.86 8.81
C VAL A 47 1.34 -18.42 7.66
N GLY A 48 2.54 -17.88 7.46
CA GLY A 48 3.43 -18.29 6.38
C GLY A 48 3.07 -17.73 5.00
N GLU A 49 2.23 -16.69 4.94
CA GLU A 49 1.86 -16.00 3.70
C GLU A 49 2.20 -14.50 3.74
N LYS A 50 2.15 -13.86 2.57
CA LYS A 50 2.20 -12.40 2.43
C LYS A 50 1.11 -11.90 1.52
N GLN A 51 0.59 -10.73 1.84
CA GLN A 51 -0.45 -10.04 1.08
C GLN A 51 -0.01 -8.60 0.80
N PHE A 52 -0.38 -8.07 -0.37
CA PHE A 52 -0.17 -6.67 -0.72
C PHE A 52 -1.49 -6.07 -1.16
N VAL A 53 -1.85 -4.93 -0.59
CA VAL A 53 -3.11 -4.24 -0.88
C VAL A 53 -2.88 -2.75 -1.07
N TYR A 54 -3.78 -2.13 -1.82
CA TYR A 54 -3.96 -0.70 -1.81
C TYR A 54 -5.13 -0.40 -0.90
N GLN A 55 -4.84 -0.07 0.35
CA GLN A 55 -5.86 0.26 1.33
C GLN A 55 -6.39 1.65 1.03
N ASN A 56 -7.69 1.74 0.80
CA ASN A 56 -8.33 3.02 0.67
C ASN A 56 -8.46 3.70 2.04
N ILE A 57 -7.93 4.91 2.16
CA ILE A 57 -7.92 5.73 3.38
C ILE A 57 -9.02 6.77 3.32
N ILE A 58 -9.15 7.41 2.16
CA ILE A 58 -10.18 8.41 1.88
C ILE A 58 -10.84 8.00 0.56
N ASN A 59 -12.17 7.92 0.56
CA ASN A 59 -12.97 7.71 -0.64
C ASN A 59 -14.27 8.48 -0.52
N ASN A 60 -14.32 9.62 -1.20
CA ASN A 60 -15.51 10.42 -1.40
C ASN A 60 -15.58 10.87 -2.86
N ASP A 61 -16.65 11.56 -3.24
CA ASP A 61 -16.89 11.96 -4.63
C ASP A 61 -15.79 12.87 -5.20
N ALA A 62 -15.05 13.59 -4.35
CA ALA A 62 -14.01 14.52 -4.76
C ALA A 62 -12.61 13.88 -4.81
N ILE A 63 -12.30 12.98 -3.88
CA ILE A 63 -10.93 12.52 -3.61
C ILE A 63 -10.91 11.03 -3.26
N ARG A 64 -9.94 10.33 -3.86
CA ARG A 64 -9.54 8.97 -3.49
C ARG A 64 -8.06 8.93 -3.11
N VAL A 65 -7.76 8.54 -1.88
CA VAL A 65 -6.38 8.33 -1.41
C VAL A 65 -6.21 6.87 -1.00
N ASP A 66 -5.29 6.19 -1.68
CA ASP A 66 -4.92 4.81 -1.40
C ASP A 66 -3.50 4.76 -0.80
N MET A 67 -3.27 3.83 0.12
CA MET A 67 -1.96 3.54 0.69
C MET A 67 -1.54 2.10 0.36
N PRO A 68 -0.37 1.87 -0.27
CA PRO A 68 0.16 0.54 -0.51
C PRO A 68 0.64 -0.07 0.81
N ILE A 69 0.03 -1.19 1.21
CA ILE A 69 0.39 -1.91 2.44
C ILE A 69 0.71 -3.36 2.07
N GLY A 70 1.94 -3.77 2.36
CA GLY A 70 2.38 -5.16 2.34
C GLY A 70 2.39 -5.72 3.76
N VAL A 71 1.70 -6.84 3.99
CA VAL A 71 1.73 -7.55 5.28
C VAL A 71 2.31 -8.94 5.06
N ILE A 72 3.32 -9.27 5.84
CA ILE A 72 4.00 -10.56 5.85
C ILE A 72 3.75 -11.20 7.21
N SER A 73 3.13 -12.37 7.21
CA SER A 73 2.88 -13.17 8.41
C SER A 73 3.86 -14.33 8.43
N GLY A 74 4.79 -14.30 9.38
CA GLY A 74 5.80 -15.33 9.55
C GLY A 74 5.21 -16.70 9.87
N SER A 75 5.97 -17.76 9.65
CA SER A 75 5.60 -19.13 10.02
C SER A 75 5.63 -19.38 11.52
N GLU A 76 6.40 -18.59 12.27
CA GLU A 76 6.52 -18.67 13.72
C GLU A 76 6.00 -17.39 14.39
N ARG A 77 5.50 -17.50 15.62
CA ARG A 77 5.08 -16.34 16.42
C ARG A 77 6.30 -15.48 16.79
N GLY A 78 6.12 -14.16 16.80
CA GLY A 78 7.19 -13.21 17.09
C GLY A 78 6.69 -11.76 17.11
N PRO A 79 7.61 -10.78 17.18
CA PRO A 79 7.27 -9.36 17.20
C PRO A 79 6.69 -8.88 15.86
N SER A 80 6.06 -7.71 15.89
CA SER A 80 5.53 -6.99 14.73
C SER A 80 6.44 -5.80 14.43
N LEU A 81 7.07 -5.81 13.26
CA LEU A 81 7.86 -4.72 12.72
C LEU A 81 7.02 -3.93 11.71
N VAL A 82 7.11 -2.61 11.76
CA VAL A 82 6.54 -1.71 10.75
C VAL A 82 7.69 -0.99 10.07
N VAL A 83 7.68 -1.00 8.73
CA VAL A 83 8.66 -0.26 7.92
C VAL A 83 7.93 0.64 6.95
N THR A 84 8.23 1.92 7.01
CA THR A 84 7.65 2.95 6.16
C THR A 84 8.71 3.52 5.22
N GLY A 85 8.29 3.86 4.02
CA GLY A 85 9.05 4.59 3.02
C GLY A 85 8.15 5.62 2.34
N GLY A 86 8.77 6.59 1.68
CA GLY A 86 8.03 7.61 0.93
C GLY A 86 7.10 8.45 1.80
N ILE A 87 7.57 8.84 2.99
CA ILE A 87 6.97 9.95 3.75
C ILE A 87 7.07 11.21 2.86
N TYR A 88 8.28 11.48 2.39
CA TYR A 88 8.50 12.42 1.29
C TYR A 88 8.58 11.69 -0.05
N ALA A 89 7.92 12.25 -1.06
CA ALA A 89 7.86 11.70 -2.42
C ALA A 89 9.24 11.59 -3.11
N THR A 90 10.26 12.31 -2.61
CA THR A 90 11.62 12.32 -3.15
C THR A 90 12.59 11.39 -2.42
N GLU A 91 12.17 10.72 -1.36
CA GLU A 91 13.00 9.77 -0.62
C GLU A 91 13.02 8.39 -1.30
N TYR A 92 13.46 8.38 -2.57
CA TYR A 92 13.39 7.20 -3.44
C TYR A 92 14.16 5.99 -2.90
N CYS A 93 15.26 6.22 -2.17
CA CYS A 93 16.05 5.15 -1.56
C CYS A 93 15.22 4.34 -0.54
N GLY A 94 14.43 5.04 0.29
CA GLY A 94 13.55 4.39 1.27
C GLY A 94 12.40 3.64 0.59
N ILE A 95 11.81 4.25 -0.45
CA ILE A 95 10.76 3.63 -1.26
C ILE A 95 11.24 2.33 -1.91
N GLU A 96 12.41 2.37 -2.55
CA GLU A 96 12.98 1.20 -3.22
C GLU A 96 13.40 0.12 -2.21
N ALA A 97 14.02 0.51 -1.09
CA ALA A 97 14.39 -0.44 -0.04
C ALA A 97 13.18 -1.17 0.54
N ALA A 98 12.11 -0.45 0.90
CA ALA A 98 10.87 -1.03 1.39
C ALA A 98 10.20 -1.93 0.32
N SER A 99 10.19 -1.50 -0.94
CA SER A 99 9.64 -2.29 -2.05
C SER A 99 10.40 -3.61 -2.26
N ARG A 100 11.74 -3.57 -2.24
CA ARG A 100 12.59 -4.77 -2.32
C ARG A 100 12.38 -5.68 -1.12
N MET A 101 12.28 -5.10 0.08
CA MET A 101 12.08 -5.86 1.30
C MET A 101 10.77 -6.68 1.23
N TYR A 102 9.67 -6.08 0.77
CA TYR A 102 8.42 -6.84 0.58
C TYR A 102 8.57 -7.98 -0.46
N ARG A 103 9.25 -7.70 -1.57
CA ARG A 103 9.49 -8.69 -2.63
C ARG A 103 10.32 -9.87 -2.14
N ASP A 104 11.41 -9.58 -1.44
CA ASP A 104 12.46 -10.53 -1.13
C ASP A 104 12.21 -11.27 0.21
N PHE A 105 11.34 -10.75 1.08
CA PHE A 105 10.93 -11.44 2.30
C PHE A 105 10.17 -12.73 1.99
N ASP A 106 10.64 -13.81 2.59
CA ASP A 106 10.01 -15.12 2.60
C ASP A 106 9.25 -15.31 3.94
N PRO A 107 7.90 -15.36 3.91
CA PRO A 107 7.10 -15.58 5.11
C PRO A 107 7.47 -16.86 5.86
N LYS A 108 7.91 -17.91 5.15
CA LYS A 108 8.27 -19.21 5.75
C LYS A 108 9.57 -19.19 6.55
N LYS A 109 10.36 -18.13 6.40
CA LYS A 109 11.62 -17.91 7.13
C LYS A 109 11.53 -16.76 8.14
N THR A 110 10.33 -16.19 8.30
CA THR A 110 10.10 -15.02 9.14
C THR A 110 9.46 -15.45 10.46
N LYS A 111 9.88 -14.85 11.57
CA LYS A 111 9.25 -15.00 12.88
C LYS A 111 8.52 -13.71 13.24
N GLY A 112 7.22 -13.80 13.52
CA GLY A 112 6.38 -12.65 13.80
C GLY A 112 5.73 -12.07 12.55
N ARG A 113 5.58 -10.75 12.50
CA ARG A 113 4.86 -10.05 11.43
C ARG A 113 5.66 -8.85 10.95
N VAL A 114 5.67 -8.61 9.65
CA VAL A 114 6.25 -7.40 9.07
C VAL A 114 5.20 -6.68 8.24
N ILE A 115 4.96 -5.41 8.56
CA ILE A 115 4.09 -4.51 7.81
C ILE A 115 4.99 -3.51 7.09
N ILE A 116 4.85 -3.41 5.77
CA ILE A 116 5.71 -2.61 4.90
C ILE A 116 4.84 -1.67 4.10
N ILE A 117 5.16 -0.38 4.16
CA ILE A 117 4.49 0.66 3.40
C ILE A 117 5.55 1.33 2.54
N PRO A 118 5.68 0.95 1.26
CA PRO A 118 6.75 1.48 0.43
C PRO A 118 6.60 2.98 0.15
N VAL A 119 5.35 3.46 0.08
CA VAL A 119 5.04 4.88 -0.17
C VAL A 119 3.89 5.27 0.73
N VAL A 120 4.16 6.01 1.81
CA VAL A 120 3.14 6.55 2.70
C VAL A 120 2.33 7.64 2.00
N ASN A 121 3.00 8.67 1.47
CA ASN A 121 2.35 9.78 0.80
C ASN A 121 2.22 9.53 -0.71
N LEU A 122 1.34 8.58 -1.06
CA LEU A 122 1.12 8.20 -2.45
C LEU A 122 0.65 9.37 -3.34
N PRO A 123 -0.24 10.27 -2.92
CA PRO A 123 -0.64 11.42 -3.72
C PRO A 123 0.55 12.31 -4.10
N SER A 124 1.40 12.67 -3.12
CA SER A 124 2.61 13.45 -3.41
C SER A 124 3.57 12.72 -4.34
N PHE A 125 3.68 11.40 -4.22
CA PHE A 125 4.51 10.61 -5.13
C PHE A 125 3.96 10.62 -6.58
N GLN A 126 2.64 10.50 -6.75
CA GLN A 126 2.00 10.47 -8.07
C GLN A 126 2.02 11.82 -8.79
N PHE A 127 1.76 12.91 -8.06
CA PHE A 127 1.65 14.26 -8.62
C PHE A 127 2.90 15.12 -8.42
N ARG A 128 4.04 14.50 -8.07
CA ARG A 128 5.30 15.23 -7.90
C ARG A 128 5.64 16.04 -9.15
N THR A 129 5.83 17.34 -8.96
CA THR A 129 6.24 18.26 -10.04
C THR A 129 7.22 19.30 -9.49
N PRO A 130 8.33 19.56 -10.20
CA PRO A 130 9.29 20.59 -9.81
C PRO A 130 8.69 22.00 -9.72
N MET A 131 7.62 22.26 -10.47
CA MET A 131 7.09 23.61 -10.67
C MET A 131 6.34 24.17 -9.45
N PHE A 132 5.85 23.31 -8.54
CA PHE A 132 4.95 23.73 -7.45
C PHE A 132 5.43 23.36 -6.04
N LYS A 133 6.74 23.16 -5.84
CA LYS A 133 7.32 22.70 -4.55
C LYS A 133 6.74 21.36 -4.04
N LEU A 134 5.98 20.64 -4.86
CA LEU A 134 5.44 19.29 -4.59
C LEU A 134 6.52 18.18 -4.62
N VAL A 135 7.79 18.59 -4.50
CA VAL A 135 8.98 17.75 -4.45
C VAL A 135 9.37 17.46 -2.99
N ALA A 136 8.92 18.29 -2.04
CA ALA A 136 9.34 18.29 -0.65
C ALA A 136 8.25 17.80 0.33
N GLY A 137 7.34 16.92 -0.10
CA GLY A 137 6.34 16.27 0.79
C GLY A 137 5.08 17.05 1.08
N ILE A 138 4.97 18.25 0.51
CA ILE A 138 3.72 18.99 0.48
C ILE A 138 2.70 18.18 -0.32
N SER A 139 1.57 17.88 0.30
CA SER A 139 0.46 17.19 -0.34
C SER A 139 -0.16 18.08 -1.42
N PRO A 140 -0.36 17.57 -2.65
CA PRO A 140 -1.01 18.32 -3.73
C PRO A 140 -2.49 18.57 -3.46
N MET A 141 -3.08 17.87 -2.49
CA MET A 141 -4.51 17.92 -2.20
C MET A 141 -4.88 19.07 -1.26
N ASP A 142 -4.02 19.38 -0.29
CA ASP A 142 -4.30 20.38 0.76
C ASP A 142 -3.12 21.32 1.06
N GLY A 143 -1.99 21.16 0.38
CA GLY A 143 -0.82 22.03 0.55
C GLY A 143 -0.07 21.86 1.87
N ARG A 144 -0.30 20.76 2.61
CA ARG A 144 0.32 20.53 3.92
C ARG A 144 1.51 19.58 3.86
N ASP A 145 2.48 19.80 4.75
CA ASP A 145 3.58 18.87 4.98
C ASP A 145 3.14 17.75 5.92
N ILE A 146 3.38 16.50 5.52
CA ILE A 146 2.96 15.31 6.28
C ILE A 146 3.66 15.19 7.63
N ASN A 147 4.93 15.61 7.74
CA ASN A 147 5.64 15.53 9.01
C ASN A 147 5.08 16.49 10.06
N GLY A 148 4.55 17.64 9.61
CA GLY A 148 3.85 18.59 10.48
C GLY A 148 2.43 18.15 10.84
N ALA A 149 1.91 17.09 10.21
CA ALA A 149 0.54 16.63 10.43
C ALA A 149 0.45 15.51 11.48
N PHE A 150 1.55 14.91 11.94
CA PHE A 150 1.50 13.87 12.97
C PHE A 150 1.11 14.42 14.36
N PRO A 151 0.33 13.68 15.17
CA PRO A 151 -0.15 12.31 14.95
C PRO A 151 -1.36 12.20 14.00
N GLY A 152 -1.92 13.32 13.55
CA GLY A 152 -3.05 13.38 12.61
C GLY A 152 -4.37 13.76 13.27
N ASP A 153 -5.39 13.94 12.43
CA ASP A 153 -6.78 14.14 12.83
C ASP A 153 -7.68 13.39 11.83
N PRO A 154 -8.49 12.40 12.26
CA PRO A 154 -9.39 11.66 11.38
C PRO A 154 -10.51 12.53 10.77
N ASN A 155 -10.78 13.72 11.31
CA ASN A 155 -11.73 14.69 10.77
C ASN A 155 -11.05 15.90 10.11
N GLY A 156 -9.72 15.87 9.97
CA GLY A 156 -8.94 16.96 9.42
C GLY A 156 -8.88 16.96 7.89
N SER A 157 -7.86 17.65 7.38
CA SER A 157 -7.46 17.63 5.97
C SER A 157 -6.96 16.26 5.52
N VAL A 158 -6.83 16.09 4.20
CA VAL A 158 -6.36 14.84 3.58
C VAL A 158 -5.06 14.32 4.21
N THR A 159 -4.10 15.21 4.46
CA THR A 159 -2.81 14.88 5.05
C THR A 159 -2.94 14.51 6.54
N GLU A 160 -3.82 15.16 7.30
CA GLU A 160 -4.08 14.85 8.71
C GLU A 160 -4.78 13.50 8.87
N VAL A 161 -5.73 13.17 7.99
CA VAL A 161 -6.40 11.86 7.97
C VAL A 161 -5.42 10.75 7.62
N LEU A 162 -4.52 11.00 6.66
CA LEU A 162 -3.47 10.04 6.29
C LEU A 162 -2.49 9.83 7.45
N ALA A 163 -2.08 10.89 8.14
CA ALA A 163 -1.20 10.83 9.31
C ALA A 163 -1.85 10.06 10.46
N ASP A 164 -3.14 10.31 10.77
CA ASP A 164 -3.88 9.58 11.81
C ASP A 164 -3.97 8.10 11.46
N TYR A 165 -4.32 7.77 10.22
CA TYR A 165 -4.40 6.37 9.82
C TYR A 165 -3.04 5.68 9.99
N LEU A 166 -1.94 6.29 9.52
CA LEU A 166 -0.61 5.72 9.67
C LEU A 166 -0.25 5.51 11.15
N PHE A 167 -0.46 6.53 11.98
CA PHE A 167 -0.08 6.49 13.39
C PHE A 167 -0.97 5.54 14.19
N SER A 168 -2.27 5.84 14.24
CA SER A 168 -3.27 5.19 15.07
C SER A 168 -3.60 3.77 14.61
N LYS A 169 -3.51 3.47 13.30
CA LYS A 169 -3.83 2.13 12.78
C LYS A 169 -2.60 1.28 12.46
N ILE A 170 -1.44 1.84 12.16
CA ILE A 170 -0.29 1.05 11.69
C ILE A 170 0.85 1.08 12.70
N ILE A 171 1.38 2.26 13.03
CA ILE A 171 2.57 2.40 13.87
C ILE A 171 2.31 1.80 15.26
N VAL A 172 1.12 2.03 15.84
CA VAL A 172 0.74 1.45 17.15
C VAL A 172 0.72 -0.09 17.16
N LYS A 173 0.64 -0.75 16.00
CA LYS A 173 0.73 -2.22 15.90
C LYS A 173 2.17 -2.76 16.01
N ALA A 174 3.18 -1.90 15.92
CA ALA A 174 4.58 -2.29 16.05
C ALA A 174 4.95 -2.54 17.52
N ASN A 175 5.66 -3.63 17.78
CA ASN A 175 6.19 -3.94 19.12
C ASN A 175 7.62 -4.49 19.09
N TYR A 176 8.29 -4.34 17.94
CA TYR A 176 9.72 -4.57 17.80
C TYR A 176 10.48 -3.46 18.55
N LYS A 177 11.34 -3.86 19.50
CA LYS A 177 12.17 -2.98 20.32
C LYS A 177 13.63 -3.13 19.93
#